data_AF-A0A6V8KSY3-F1
#
_entry.id   AF-A0A6V8KSY3-F1
#
_cell.length_a   1.000
_cell.length_b   1.000
_cell.length_c   1.000
_cell.angle_alpha   90.00
_cell.angle_beta   90.00
_cell.angle_gamma   90.00
#
_symmetry.space_group_name_H-M   'P 1'
#
loop_
_entity.id
_entity.type
_entity.pdbx_description
1 polymer ?
#
loop_
_entity_poly.entity_id
_entity_poly.type
_entity_poly.pdbx_seq_one_letter_code
_entity_poly.pdbx_strand_id
1 'polypeptide(L)'
;MVRVRCNIGGNSWEPTGGPMPCDTDGYPGLGGCGWYVDIRHAGHVTSRYCHMVREPAVRIGQTVIAGQPIGHVGSSGNSTGPHLHYEIHEGHPATGNNAVNPVPFMAGKGVQLS
;
A
#
# COMPACT_ATOMS: atom_id res chain seq x y z
N MET A 1 -0.94 -13.16 -2.78
CA MET A 1 0.08 -13.22 -1.71
C MET A 1 0.31 -11.83 -1.15
N VAL A 2 0.11 -11.66 0.16
CA VAL A 2 0.31 -10.39 0.87
C VAL A 2 1.80 -10.09 1.08
N ARG A 3 2.19 -8.83 0.92
CA ARG A 3 3.41 -8.26 1.48
C ARG A 3 3.04 -7.04 2.32
N VAL A 4 3.31 -7.12 3.61
CA VAL A 4 3.18 -6.01 4.56
C VAL A 4 4.49 -5.25 4.61
N ARG A 5 4.41 -3.91 4.62
CA ARG A 5 5.59 -3.05 4.54
C ARG A 5 5.38 -1.73 5.29
N CYS A 6 6.49 -1.13 5.70
CA CYS A 6 6.59 0.28 6.10
C CYS A 6 7.68 0.90 5.24
N ASN A 7 7.36 2.01 4.55
CA ASN A 7 8.30 2.71 3.67
C ASN A 7 8.10 4.22 3.81
N ILE A 8 9.13 4.88 4.29
CA ILE A 8 9.38 6.32 4.12
C ILE A 8 10.56 6.47 3.14
N GLY A 9 10.59 7.54 2.34
CA GLY A 9 11.37 7.72 1.10
C GLY A 9 12.65 6.88 0.85
N GLY A 10 12.81 6.40 -0.39
CA GLY A 10 14.01 5.72 -0.90
C GLY A 10 14.19 4.28 -0.41
N ASN A 11 14.12 3.31 -1.35
CA ASN A 11 14.62 1.92 -1.29
C ASN A 11 14.68 1.17 0.08
N SER A 12 13.83 1.49 1.05
CA SER A 12 13.73 0.78 2.32
C SER A 12 12.88 -0.48 2.11
N TRP A 13 13.57 -1.53 1.66
CA TRP A 13 13.02 -2.87 1.41
C TRP A 13 13.13 -3.80 2.62
N GLU A 14 13.57 -3.30 3.77
CA GLU A 14 13.85 -4.11 4.97
C GLU A 14 13.39 -3.36 6.24
N PRO A 15 13.02 -4.07 7.32
CA PRO A 15 12.81 -3.45 8.61
C PRO A 15 14.08 -2.71 9.01
N THR A 16 14.02 -1.38 9.06
CA THR A 16 15.15 -0.60 9.59
C THR A 16 15.29 -0.93 11.07
N GLY A 17 16.45 -1.40 11.50
CA GLY A 17 16.78 -1.42 12.92
C GLY A 17 16.75 0.03 13.45
N GLY A 18 15.69 0.38 14.16
CA GLY A 18 15.39 1.73 14.64
C GLY A 18 13.88 1.95 14.86
N PRO A 19 13.47 3.07 15.46
CA PRO A 19 12.05 3.44 15.56
C PRO A 19 11.45 3.53 14.16
N MET A 20 10.32 2.84 13.92
CA MET A 20 9.65 2.88 12.62
C MET A 20 9.01 4.27 12.45
N PRO A 21 9.43 5.07 11.46
CA PRO A 21 8.87 6.40 11.22
C PRO A 21 7.44 6.35 10.68
N CYS A 22 6.94 5.15 10.38
CA CYS A 22 5.55 4.92 10.00
C CYS A 22 4.58 4.97 11.21
N ASP A 23 5.07 4.95 12.45
CA ASP A 23 4.25 5.03 13.68
C ASP A 23 3.91 6.47 14.10
N THR A 24 4.13 7.44 13.20
CA THR A 24 3.78 8.85 13.38
C THR A 24 2.96 9.35 12.21
N ASP A 25 2.18 10.40 12.45
CA ASP A 25 1.50 11.11 11.37
C ASP A 25 2.51 11.65 10.36
N GLY A 26 2.17 11.48 9.09
CA GLY A 26 2.94 11.91 7.94
C GLY A 26 2.74 13.38 7.60
N TYR A 27 3.59 13.88 6.71
CA TYR A 27 3.49 15.23 6.16
C TYR A 27 4.05 15.26 4.72
N PRO A 28 3.65 16.25 3.90
CA PRO A 28 4.22 16.46 2.56
C PRO A 28 5.75 16.60 2.62
N GLY A 29 6.46 15.65 2.01
CA GLY A 29 7.92 15.64 1.98
C GLY A 29 8.59 14.52 2.79
N LEU A 30 7.84 13.78 3.63
CA LEU A 30 8.35 12.55 4.26
C LEU A 30 8.60 11.44 3.22
N GLY A 31 7.86 11.48 2.10
CA GLY A 31 7.95 10.49 1.03
C GLY A 31 7.35 9.13 1.41
N GLY A 32 7.19 8.26 0.41
CA GLY A 32 6.74 6.88 0.62
C GLY A 32 5.29 6.74 1.10
N CYS A 33 4.94 5.51 1.45
CA CYS A 33 3.57 5.07 1.73
C CYS A 33 3.25 4.90 3.23
N GLY A 34 4.21 5.20 4.12
CA GLY A 34 4.03 4.92 5.55
C GLY A 34 3.82 3.43 5.78
N TRP A 35 2.85 3.05 6.61
CA TRP A 35 2.37 1.67 6.70
C TRP A 35 1.49 1.31 5.50
N TYR A 36 1.81 0.20 4.83
CA TYR A 36 1.08 -0.21 3.63
C TYR A 36 1.10 -1.73 3.39
N VAL A 37 0.20 -2.16 2.51
CA VAL A 37 0.13 -3.55 2.03
C VAL A 37 0.18 -3.56 0.51
N ASP A 38 1.04 -4.41 -0.04
CA ASP A 38 0.94 -4.90 -1.42
C ASP A 38 0.22 -6.26 -1.41
N ILE A 39 -0.84 -6.42 -2.20
CA ILE A 39 -1.50 -7.70 -2.45
C ILE A 39 -1.23 -8.12 -3.88
N ARG A 40 -0.52 -9.24 -4.05
CA ARG A 40 -0.32 -9.88 -5.36
C ARG A 40 -1.53 -10.71 -5.74
N HIS A 41 -2.06 -10.44 -6.91
CA HIS A 41 -3.19 -11.14 -7.54
C HIS A 41 -2.69 -12.05 -8.66
N ALA A 42 -3.60 -12.87 -9.22
CA ALA A 42 -3.33 -13.60 -10.45
C ALA A 42 -3.09 -12.63 -11.63
N GLY A 43 -2.46 -13.11 -12.70
CA GLY A 43 -2.25 -12.30 -13.91
C GLY A 43 -1.22 -11.17 -13.76
N HIS A 44 -0.26 -11.32 -12.85
CA HIS A 44 0.84 -10.36 -12.65
C HIS A 44 0.37 -8.95 -12.21
N VAL A 45 -0.73 -8.89 -11.44
CA VAL A 45 -1.29 -7.64 -10.90
C VAL A 45 -0.97 -7.50 -9.41
N THR A 46 -0.65 -6.30 -8.97
CA THR A 46 -0.50 -5.95 -7.55
C THR A 46 -1.39 -4.76 -7.21
N SER A 47 -2.13 -4.83 -6.11
CA SER A 47 -2.82 -3.67 -5.53
C SER A 47 -2.06 -3.19 -4.30
N ARG A 48 -1.90 -1.87 -4.14
CA ARG A 48 -1.25 -1.26 -2.98
C ARG A 48 -2.23 -0.40 -2.18
N TYR A 49 -2.13 -0.47 -0.85
CA TYR A 49 -2.94 0.30 0.10
C TYR A 49 -2.04 1.02 1.10
N CYS A 50 -1.90 2.34 0.99
CA CYS A 50 -0.95 3.14 1.78
C CYS A 50 -1.60 3.91 2.93
N HIS A 51 -0.74 4.56 3.72
CA HIS A 51 -1.07 5.51 4.79
C HIS A 51 -1.87 4.90 5.95
N MET A 52 -1.65 3.63 6.27
CA MET A 52 -2.32 3.03 7.42
C MET A 52 -1.88 3.68 8.74
N VAL A 53 -2.77 3.70 9.74
CA VAL A 53 -2.51 4.33 11.05
C VAL A 53 -1.47 3.57 11.89
N ARG A 54 -1.26 2.29 11.59
CA ARG A 54 -0.35 1.37 12.27
C ARG A 54 -0.05 0.19 11.34
N GLU A 55 0.76 -0.74 11.82
CA GLU A 55 1.04 -1.99 11.12
C GLU A 55 -0.25 -2.66 10.60
N PRO A 56 -0.28 -3.12 9.34
CA PRO A 56 -1.43 -3.81 8.77
C PRO A 56 -1.88 -5.04 9.57
N ALA A 57 -3.18 -5.34 9.55
CA ALA A 57 -3.77 -6.47 10.28
C ALA A 57 -3.51 -7.84 9.63
N VAL A 58 -2.58 -7.91 8.69
CA VAL A 58 -2.22 -9.10 7.91
C VAL A 58 -0.71 -9.32 7.96
N ARG A 59 -0.25 -10.52 7.63
CA ARG A 59 1.17 -10.89 7.69
C ARG A 59 1.76 -11.11 6.30
N ILE A 60 3.07 -10.91 6.15
CA ILE A 60 3.79 -11.24 4.92
C ILE A 60 3.54 -12.72 4.58
N GLY A 61 3.22 -12.99 3.32
CA GLY A 61 2.91 -14.33 2.83
C GLY A 61 1.48 -14.79 3.05
N GLN A 62 0.68 -14.07 3.84
CA GLN A 62 -0.72 -14.41 4.06
C GLN A 62 -1.52 -14.37 2.75
N THR A 63 -2.44 -15.32 2.58
CA THR A 63 -3.48 -15.25 1.56
C THR A 63 -4.69 -14.55 2.17
N VAL A 64 -5.28 -13.63 1.41
CA VAL A 64 -6.49 -12.90 1.80
C VAL A 64 -7.56 -13.09 0.76
N ILE A 65 -8.81 -12.96 1.18
CA ILE A 65 -9.98 -12.97 0.29
C ILE A 65 -10.50 -11.55 0.09
N ALA A 66 -11.24 -11.32 -1.00
CA ALA A 66 -11.93 -10.05 -1.21
C ALA A 66 -12.86 -9.74 -0.03
N GLY A 67 -12.88 -8.49 0.41
CA GLY A 67 -13.66 -8.03 1.57
C GLY A 67 -13.01 -8.29 2.93
N GLN A 68 -11.90 -9.04 3.00
CA GLN A 68 -11.18 -9.21 4.26
C GLN A 68 -10.52 -7.88 4.70
N PRO A 69 -10.73 -7.42 5.94
CA PRO A 69 -9.99 -6.27 6.48
C PRO A 69 -8.48 -6.54 6.48
N ILE A 70 -7.70 -5.59 5.98
CA ILE A 70 -6.23 -5.68 5.92
C ILE A 70 -5.52 -4.63 6.78
N GLY A 71 -6.25 -3.65 7.32
CA GLY A 71 -5.70 -2.58 8.14
C GLY A 71 -6.71 -1.46 8.36
N HIS A 72 -6.25 -0.35 8.93
CA HIS A 72 -7.06 0.84 9.20
C HIS A 72 -6.43 2.06 8.56
N VAL A 73 -7.25 2.93 7.96
CA VAL A 73 -6.85 4.21 7.40
C VAL A 73 -6.20 5.07 8.49
N GLY A 74 -5.12 5.75 8.11
CA GLY A 74 -4.43 6.76 8.92
C GLY A 74 -3.78 7.80 8.02
N SER A 75 -2.68 8.39 8.50
CA SER A 75 -1.98 9.45 7.78
C SER A 75 -0.45 9.26 7.75
N SER A 76 0.07 8.04 7.94
CA SER A 76 1.53 7.80 7.93
C SER A 76 2.14 8.01 6.53
N GLY A 77 3.42 8.38 6.44
CA GLY A 77 4.12 8.57 5.14
C GLY A 77 3.85 9.93 4.47
N ASN A 78 3.86 9.98 3.14
CA ASN A 78 3.62 11.23 2.40
C ASN A 78 2.12 11.58 2.33
N SER A 79 1.55 12.04 3.45
CA SER A 79 0.12 12.32 3.58
C SER A 79 -0.11 13.71 4.19
N THR A 80 -1.19 14.38 3.80
CA THR A 80 -1.65 15.65 4.38
C THR A 80 -2.72 15.48 5.46
N GLY A 81 -3.26 14.27 5.61
CA GLY A 81 -4.32 13.94 6.56
C GLY A 81 -4.90 12.54 6.29
N PRO A 82 -5.79 12.02 7.16
CA PRO A 82 -6.24 10.64 7.05
C PRO A 82 -6.96 10.32 5.74
N HIS A 83 -6.40 9.42 4.92
CA HIS A 83 -7.00 8.97 3.67
C HIS A 83 -6.43 7.63 3.21
N LEU A 84 -7.09 7.00 2.23
CA LEU A 84 -6.53 5.84 1.53
C LEU A 84 -5.88 6.31 0.23
N HIS A 85 -4.59 6.02 0.06
CA HIS A 85 -3.94 6.04 -1.24
C HIS A 85 -3.90 4.62 -1.80
N TYR A 86 -4.57 4.42 -2.93
CA TYR A 86 -4.77 3.13 -3.58
C TYR A 86 -4.08 3.10 -4.95
N GLU A 87 -3.23 2.10 -5.18
CA GLU A 87 -2.55 1.91 -6.46
C GLU A 87 -2.87 0.54 -7.06
N ILE A 88 -2.86 0.47 -8.40
CA ILE A 88 -2.78 -0.79 -9.15
C ILE A 88 -1.48 -0.79 -9.95
N HIS A 89 -0.83 -1.95 -9.99
CA HIS A 89 0.37 -2.19 -10.76
C HIS A 89 0.24 -3.45 -11.63
N GLU A 90 0.75 -3.38 -12.85
CA GLU A 90 0.88 -4.51 -13.80
C GLU A 90 2.21 -5.26 -13.61
N GLY A 91 2.62 -5.44 -12.36
CA GLY A 91 3.74 -6.30 -12.04
C GLY A 91 4.02 -6.44 -10.56
N HIS A 92 5.01 -7.27 -10.26
CA HIS A 92 5.59 -7.39 -8.93
C HIS A 92 7.13 -7.47 -9.04
N PRO A 93 7.90 -6.61 -8.34
CA PRO A 93 7.43 -5.63 -7.35
C PRO A 93 6.63 -4.48 -7.95
N ALA A 94 5.71 -3.92 -7.16
CA ALA A 94 5.02 -2.67 -7.46
C ALA A 94 6.02 -1.50 -7.44
N THR A 95 6.14 -0.80 -8.57
CA THR A 95 7.08 0.30 -8.83
C THR A 95 6.38 1.43 -9.58
N GLY A 96 7.01 2.60 -9.69
CA GLY A 96 6.48 3.68 -10.52
C GLY A 96 6.32 3.31 -11.99
N ASN A 97 7.19 2.45 -12.53
CA ASN A 97 7.19 2.07 -13.95
C ASN A 97 6.03 1.16 -14.37
N ASN A 98 5.41 0.47 -13.41
CA ASN A 98 4.31 -0.44 -13.68
C ASN A 98 3.01 -0.01 -13.01
N ALA A 99 2.94 1.21 -12.48
CA ALA A 99 1.72 1.80 -11.94
C ALA A 99 0.76 2.16 -13.09
N VAL A 100 -0.53 1.85 -12.92
CA VAL A 100 -1.59 2.20 -13.88
C VAL A 100 -2.73 2.91 -13.17
N ASN A 101 -3.55 3.66 -13.91
CA ASN A 101 -4.71 4.35 -13.34
C ASN A 101 -5.72 3.32 -12.80
N PRO A 102 -6.03 3.31 -11.50
CA PRO A 102 -6.91 2.31 -10.90
C PRO A 102 -8.35 2.42 -11.38
N VAL A 103 -8.84 3.61 -11.77
CA VAL A 103 -10.24 3.82 -12.17
C VAL A 103 -10.60 3.02 -13.43
N PRO A 104 -9.94 3.23 -14.61
CA PRO A 104 -10.25 2.44 -15.81
C PRO A 104 -9.85 0.98 -15.66
N PHE A 105 -8.80 0.67 -14.90
CA PHE A 105 -8.40 -0.72 -14.65
C PHE A 105 -9.52 -1.50 -13.94
N MET A 106 -10.04 -0.94 -12.84
CA MET A 106 -11.10 -1.58 -12.06
C MET A 106 -12.42 -1.61 -12.82
N ALA A 107 -12.75 -0.57 -13.59
CA ALA A 107 -13.92 -0.57 -14.47
C ALA A 107 -13.86 -1.73 -15.48
N GLY A 108 -12.69 -2.00 -16.06
CA GLY A 108 -12.44 -3.16 -16.91
C GLY A 108 -12.55 -4.53 -16.21
N LYS A 109 -12.55 -4.54 -14.87
CA LYS A 109 -12.84 -5.71 -14.03
C LYS A 109 -14.28 -5.73 -13.50
N GLY A 110 -15.14 -4.81 -13.96
CA GLY A 110 -16.53 -4.70 -13.53
C GLY A 110 -16.72 -4.00 -12.18
N VAL A 111 -15.71 -3.28 -11.68
CA VAL A 111 -15.77 -2.54 -10.40
C VAL A 111 -15.69 -1.04 -10.68
N GLN A 112 -16.70 -0.29 -10.27
CA GLN A 112 -16.69 1.16 -10.35
C GLN A 112 -16.06 1.75 -9.08
N LEU A 113 -15.01 2.54 -9.25
CA LEU A 113 -14.48 3.40 -8.19
C LEU A 113 -15.15 4.77 -8.35
N SER A 114 -15.86 5.21 -7.31
CA SER A 114 -16.59 6.48 -7.28
C SER A 114 -15.84 7.56 -6.52
#